data_AF-A0A1I0C8X6-F1
#
_entry.id   AF-A0A1I0C8X6-F1
#
_cell.length_a   1.000
_cell.length_b   1.000
_cell.length_c   1.000
_cell.angle_alpha   90.00
_cell.angle_beta   90.00
_cell.angle_gamma   90.00
#
_symmetry.space_group_name_H-M   'P 1'
#
loop_
_entity.id
_entity.type
_entity.pdbx_description
1 polymer ?
#
loop_
_entity_poly.entity_id
_entity_poly.type
_entity_poly.pdbx_seq_one_letter_code
_entity_poly.pdbx_strand_id
1 'polypeptide(L)'
;MEGPHIALIGELDGLSCPSHPHATEKGFAHACGHYAQIISILGAALALTDPEVKEALNGSVTFFAVPAEEFLDASVRAEVLETEGIKCSGGQL
;
A
#
# COMPACT_ATOMS: atom_id res chain seq x y z
N MET A 1 -10.87 -9.06 -22.37
CA MET A 1 -11.27 -7.69 -22.73
C MET A 1 -10.21 -7.15 -23.68
N GLU A 2 -10.59 -6.56 -24.81
CA GLU A 2 -9.66 -5.84 -25.67
C GLU A 2 -9.47 -4.43 -25.10
N GLY A 3 -8.24 -4.09 -24.71
CA GLY A 3 -7.91 -2.80 -24.09
C GLY A 3 -6.71 -2.95 -23.15
N PRO A 4 -5.99 -1.86 -22.84
CA PRO A 4 -4.88 -1.91 -21.90
C PRO A 4 -5.36 -2.34 -20.51
N HIS A 5 -4.54 -3.15 -19.84
CA HIS A 5 -4.70 -3.45 -18.43
C HIS A 5 -3.61 -2.72 -17.66
N ILE A 6 -4.01 -1.77 -16.81
CA ILE A 6 -3.10 -1.01 -15.97
C ILE A 6 -3.23 -1.41 -14.50
N ALA A 7 -2.16 -1.19 -13.74
CA ALA A 7 -2.13 -1.36 -12.30
C ALA A 7 -1.90 -0.01 -11.61
N LEU A 8 -2.67 0.26 -10.56
CA LEU A 8 -2.43 1.34 -9.61
C LEU A 8 -1.92 0.69 -8.32
N ILE A 9 -0.72 1.07 -7.88
CA ILE A 9 -0.04 0.47 -6.73
C ILE A 9 0.18 1.57 -5.69
N GLY A 10 -0.16 1.27 -4.44
CA GLY A 10 0.08 2.15 -3.30
C GLY A 10 0.54 1.35 -2.11
N GLU A 11 1.43 1.94 -1.34
CA GLU A 11 2.17 1.28 -0.29
C GLU A 11 1.45 1.48 1.04
N LEU A 12 1.47 0.46 1.89
CA LEU A 12 0.70 0.42 3.14
C LEU A 12 1.53 0.71 4.38
N ASP A 13 2.84 0.54 4.32
CA ASP A 13 3.68 0.51 5.50
C ASP A 13 4.08 1.90 5.98
N GLY A 14 4.59 1.94 7.21
CA GLY A 14 5.26 3.10 7.78
C GLY A 14 6.64 2.69 8.25
N LEU A 15 7.40 3.66 8.75
CA LEU A 15 8.77 3.44 9.19
C LEU A 15 8.97 3.85 10.64
N SER A 16 10.06 3.35 11.23
CA SER A 16 10.53 3.82 12.53
C SER A 16 11.00 5.26 12.40
N CYS A 17 10.24 6.18 12.97
CA CYS A 17 10.54 7.61 12.97
C CYS A 17 10.12 8.22 14.33
N PRO A 18 10.85 7.92 15.42
CA PRO A 18 10.40 8.27 16.77
C PRO A 18 10.30 9.78 17.04
N SER A 19 11.03 10.59 16.27
CA SER A 19 10.99 12.05 16.36
C SER A 19 9.86 12.68 15.54
N HIS A 20 9.09 11.90 14.78
CA HIS A 20 8.00 12.43 13.96
C HIS A 20 6.86 12.96 14.85
N PRO A 21 6.28 14.15 14.57
CA PRO A 21 5.22 14.75 15.40
C PRO A 21 3.97 13.86 15.58
N HIS A 22 3.76 12.95 14.64
CA HIS A 22 2.64 11.99 14.64
C HIS A 22 3.11 10.54 14.82
N ALA A 23 4.29 10.31 15.38
CA ALA A 23 4.72 8.96 15.74
C ALA A 23 3.78 8.35 16.79
N THR A 24 3.53 7.06 16.67
CA THR A 24 2.86 6.27 17.72
C THR A 24 3.73 6.20 18.98
N GLU A 25 3.16 5.75 20.11
CA GLU A 25 3.95 5.50 21.34
C GLU A 25 5.13 4.53 21.12
N LYS A 26 5.04 3.67 20.11
CA LYS A 26 6.09 2.73 19.70
C LYS A 26 7.12 3.34 18.73
N GLY A 27 6.98 4.61 18.35
CA GLY A 27 7.93 5.34 17.50
C GLY A 27 7.74 5.16 16.00
N PHE A 28 6.63 4.58 15.54
CA PHE A 28 6.33 4.39 14.11
C PHE A 28 5.46 5.52 13.54
N ALA A 29 5.72 5.94 12.30
CA ALA A 29 4.93 6.93 11.59
C ALA A 29 4.88 6.65 10.07
N HIS A 30 3.81 7.09 9.40
CA HIS A 30 3.79 7.17 7.93
C HIS A 30 4.51 8.45 7.45
N ALA A 31 5.82 8.51 7.63
CA ALA A 31 6.62 9.69 7.28
C ALA A 31 6.97 9.78 5.78
N CYS A 32 6.81 8.69 5.01
CA CYS A 32 7.09 8.65 3.56
C CYS A 32 5.85 8.98 2.69
N GLY A 33 4.67 9.19 3.31
CA GLY A 33 3.46 9.61 2.58
C GLY A 33 2.61 8.46 2.01
N HIS A 34 2.87 7.21 2.42
CA HIS A 34 2.11 6.02 2.00
C HIS A 34 0.61 6.15 2.23
N TYR A 35 0.20 6.81 3.32
CA TYR A 35 -1.21 7.16 3.57
C TYR A 35 -1.84 7.96 2.41
N ALA A 36 -1.10 8.89 1.81
CA ALA A 36 -1.59 9.72 0.71
C ALA A 36 -1.70 8.92 -0.60
N GLN A 37 -0.79 7.97 -0.84
CA GLN A 37 -0.90 7.04 -1.96
C GLN A 37 -2.16 6.19 -1.86
N ILE A 38 -2.43 5.59 -0.70
CA ILE A 38 -3.63 4.76 -0.47
C ILE A 38 -4.91 5.56 -0.65
N ILE A 39 -4.97 6.79 -0.12
CA ILE A 39 -6.10 7.69 -0.33
C ILE A 39 -6.28 8.03 -1.82
N SER A 40 -5.18 8.26 -2.54
CA SER A 40 -5.21 8.57 -3.98
C SER A 40 -5.76 7.40 -4.79
N ILE A 41 -5.34 6.18 -4.47
CA ILE A 41 -5.81 4.96 -5.14
C ILE A 41 -7.28 4.69 -4.82
N LEU A 42 -7.71 4.91 -3.58
CA LEU A 42 -9.12 4.83 -3.22
C LEU A 42 -9.96 5.83 -4.00
N GLY A 43 -9.49 7.08 -4.13
CA GLY A 43 -10.15 8.10 -4.97
C GLY A 43 -10.23 7.69 -6.44
N ALA A 44 -9.14 7.14 -6.99
CA ALA A 44 -9.14 6.60 -8.35
C ALA A 44 -10.12 5.42 -8.50
N ALA A 45 -10.18 4.50 -7.52
CA ALA A 45 -11.12 3.38 -7.54
C ALA A 45 -12.57 3.85 -7.53
N LEU A 46 -12.91 4.84 -6.70
CA LEU A 46 -14.25 5.44 -6.68
C LEU A 46 -14.61 6.05 -8.04
N ALA A 47 -13.71 6.83 -8.64
CA ALA A 47 -13.96 7.47 -9.94
C ALA A 47 -14.04 6.45 -11.08
N LEU A 48 -13.14 5.46 -11.13
CA LEU A 48 -13.06 4.46 -12.20
C LEU A 48 -14.15 3.38 -12.11
N THR A 49 -14.83 3.26 -10.96
CA THR A 49 -15.98 2.36 -10.80
C THR A 49 -17.32 3.05 -10.94
N ASP A 50 -17.34 4.38 -11.09
CA ASP A 50 -18.55 5.11 -11.44
C ASP A 50 -19.14 4.58 -12.77
N PRO A 51 -20.46 4.33 -12.88
CA PRO A 51 -21.05 3.74 -14.07
C PRO A 51 -20.80 4.51 -15.36
N GLU A 52 -20.86 5.85 -15.34
CA GLU A 52 -20.69 6.70 -16.52
C GLU A 52 -19.23 6.66 -16.98
N VAL A 53 -18.30 6.77 -16.03
CA VAL A 53 -16.85 6.68 -16.31
C VAL A 53 -16.50 5.29 -16.83
N LYS A 54 -17.01 4.23 -16.20
CA LYS A 54 -16.73 2.86 -16.58
C LYS A 54 -17.25 2.53 -17.99
N GLU A 55 -18.41 3.04 -18.38
CA GLU A 55 -18.96 2.85 -19.74
C GLU A 55 -18.11 3.55 -20.81
N ALA A 56 -17.48 4.68 -20.47
CA ALA A 56 -16.62 5.43 -21.39
C ALA A 56 -15.19 4.86 -21.53
N LEU A 57 -14.76 3.93 -20.67
CA LEU A 57 -13.40 3.39 -20.65
C LEU A 57 -13.31 2.04 -21.37
N ASN A 58 -12.27 1.89 -22.22
CA ASN A 58 -11.95 0.62 -22.85
C ASN A 58 -10.67 0.01 -22.26
N GLY A 59 -10.82 -0.89 -21.30
CA GLY A 59 -9.71 -1.58 -20.65
C GLY A 59 -10.07 -2.08 -19.25
N SER A 60 -9.05 -2.42 -18.48
CA SER A 60 -9.21 -2.85 -17.10
C SER A 60 -8.15 -2.22 -16.20
N VAL A 61 -8.48 -2.11 -14.91
CA VAL A 61 -7.58 -1.60 -13.89
C VAL A 61 -7.56 -2.58 -12.71
N THR A 62 -6.37 -2.85 -12.18
CA THR A 62 -6.20 -3.53 -10.90
C THR A 62 -5.61 -2.55 -9.90
N PHE A 63 -6.17 -2.54 -8.69
CA PHE A 63 -5.67 -1.75 -7.58
C PHE A 63 -4.91 -2.67 -6.63
N PHE A 64 -3.66 -2.35 -6.32
CA PHE A 64 -2.84 -3.06 -5.36
C PHE A 64 -2.54 -2.17 -4.17
N ALA A 65 -2.82 -2.68 -2.98
CA ALA A 65 -2.28 -2.15 -1.74
C ALA A 65 -1.16 -3.09 -1.31
N VAL A 66 0.09 -2.63 -1.37
CA VAL A 66 1.27 -3.46 -1.15
C VAL A 66 1.89 -3.19 0.21
N PRO A 67 2.28 -4.22 0.98
CA PRO A 67 2.99 -4.04 2.24
C PRO A 67 4.51 -3.90 2.02
N ALA A 68 5.19 -3.44 3.07
CA ALA A 68 6.64 -3.58 3.27
C ALA A 68 7.54 -2.98 2.16
N GLU A 69 7.19 -1.81 1.64
CA GLU A 69 8.05 -1.08 0.69
C GLU A 69 9.33 -0.56 1.35
N GLU A 70 9.22 -0.03 2.58
CA GLU A 70 10.34 0.54 3.34
C GLU A 70 11.39 -0.53 3.71
N PHE A 71 11.01 -1.80 3.54
CA PHE A 71 11.87 -2.97 3.70
C PHE A 71 12.74 -2.88 4.96
N LEU A 72 12.05 -2.73 6.09
CA LEU A 72 12.62 -2.46 7.41
C LEU A 72 13.79 -3.39 7.78
N ASP A 73 14.51 -3.02 8.84
CA ASP A 73 15.70 -3.76 9.27
C ASP A 73 15.48 -5.29 9.35
N ALA A 74 16.52 -6.05 9.04
CA ALA A 74 16.47 -7.51 9.00
C ALA A 74 15.99 -8.13 10.32
N SER A 75 16.31 -7.52 11.46
CA SER A 75 15.84 -7.98 12.78
C SER A 75 14.32 -7.86 12.90
N VAL A 76 13.75 -6.71 12.52
CA VAL A 76 12.30 -6.47 12.51
C VAL A 76 11.60 -7.46 11.58
N ARG A 77 12.15 -7.67 10.39
CA ARG A 77 11.60 -8.63 9.43
C ARG A 77 11.66 -10.06 9.93
N ALA A 78 12.74 -10.45 10.62
CA ALA A 78 12.87 -11.79 11.21
C ALA A 78 11.85 -12.00 12.34
N GLU A 79 11.67 -11.01 13.22
CA GLU A 79 10.65 -11.03 14.28
C GLU A 79 9.24 -11.20 13.68
N VAL A 80 8.88 -10.36 12.72
CA VAL A 80 7.56 -10.41 12.07
C VAL A 80 7.29 -11.74 11.37
N LEU A 81 8.31 -12.35 10.74
CA LEU A 81 8.19 -13.69 10.15
C LEU A 81 7.92 -14.78 11.21
N GLU A 82 8.50 -14.65 12.40
CA GLU A 82 8.36 -15.63 13.48
C GLU A 82 7.04 -15.45 14.24
N THR A 83 6.59 -14.22 14.47
CA THR A 83 5.48 -13.91 15.40
C THR A 83 4.16 -13.59 14.72
N GLU A 84 4.16 -13.03 13.51
CA GLU A 84 2.95 -12.43 12.90
C GLU A 84 2.31 -13.30 11.81
N GLY A 85 2.75 -14.56 11.65
CA GLY A 85 2.19 -15.47 10.63
C GLY A 85 2.48 -15.04 9.18
N ILE A 86 3.52 -14.23 8.98
CA ILE A 86 3.97 -13.78 7.66
C ILE A 86 4.90 -14.83 7.05
N LYS A 87 4.71 -15.15 5.77
CA LYS A 87 5.49 -16.19 5.06
C LYS A 87 6.68 -15.64 4.28
N CYS A 88 6.65 -14.36 3.92
CA CYS A 88 7.68 -13.71 3.11
C CYS A 88 8.03 -12.33 3.68
N SER A 89 9.31 -11.95 3.64
CA SER A 89 9.75 -10.68 4.23
C SER A 89 9.20 -9.43 3.54
N GLY A 90 8.69 -9.57 2.31
CA GLY A 90 7.99 -8.50 1.58
C GLY A 90 6.48 -8.48 1.84
N GLY A 91 5.98 -9.18 2.86
CA GLY A 91 4.57 -9.28 3.20
C GLY A 91 3.94 -10.64 2.85
N GLN A 92 2.61 -10.68 2.75
CA GLN A 92 1.89 -11.94 2.55
C GLN A 92 1.73 -12.31 1.08
N LEU A 93 2.12 -13.55 0.75
CA LEU A 93 1.46 -14.38 -0.27
C LEU A 93 0.58 -15.42 0.43
#